data_AF-A0A2D7TPL0-F1
#
_entry.id   AF-A0A2D7TPL0-F1
#
_cell.length_a   1.000
_cell.length_b   1.000
_cell.length_c   1.000
_cell.angle_alpha   90.00
_cell.angle_beta   90.00
_cell.angle_gamma   90.00
#
_symmetry.space_group_name_H-M   'P 1'
#
loop_
_entity.id
_entity.type
_entity.pdbx_description
1 polymer ?
#
loop_
_entity_poly.entity_id
_entity_poly.type
_entity_poly.pdbx_seq_one_letter_code
_entity_poly.pdbx_strand_id
1 'polypeptide(L)'
;MNIKKLFDVLLNDDEISDHYMDAAEKIVGEKNINRNQLPSTGSEDFADMLQHVKGAYCFISHSGKAPLHSPHFTLDMNILPIGASVLAKVVEDRLIKS
;
A
#
# COMPACT_ATOMS: atom_id res chain seq x y z
N MET A 1 -12.95 -23.74 -21.96
CA MET A 1 -13.34 -22.71 -20.98
C MET A 1 -12.83 -21.37 -21.51
N ASN A 2 -13.70 -20.42 -21.80
CA ASN A 2 -13.32 -19.12 -22.35
C ASN A 2 -13.20 -18.13 -21.18
N ILE A 3 -11.99 -17.91 -20.69
CA ILE A 3 -11.74 -17.06 -19.52
C ILE A 3 -11.74 -15.61 -19.99
N LYS A 4 -12.71 -14.82 -19.52
CA LYS A 4 -12.73 -13.38 -19.73
C LYS A 4 -11.96 -12.69 -18.61
N LYS A 5 -11.00 -11.84 -18.96
CA LYS A 5 -10.30 -10.97 -18.02
C LYS A 5 -11.29 -9.89 -17.56
N LEU A 6 -11.65 -9.92 -16.29
CA LEU A 6 -12.56 -8.94 -15.66
C LEU A 6 -11.79 -7.90 -14.84
N PHE A 7 -10.62 -8.26 -14.31
CA PHE A 7 -9.78 -7.40 -13.47
C PHE A 7 -8.33 -7.46 -13.95
N ASP A 8 -7.65 -6.33 -13.87
CA ASP A 8 -6.20 -6.26 -14.05
C ASP A 8 -5.46 -6.73 -12.78
N VAL A 9 -4.21 -7.14 -12.96
CA VAL A 9 -3.33 -7.44 -11.83
C VAL A 9 -2.82 -6.11 -11.30
N LEU A 10 -2.96 -5.89 -9.99
CA LEU A 10 -2.32 -4.76 -9.34
C LEU A 10 -0.80 -4.99 -9.36
N LEU A 11 -0.12 -4.24 -10.22
CA LEU A 11 1.33 -4.26 -10.34
C LEU A 11 1.87 -2.86 -10.02
N ASN A 12 2.60 -2.75 -8.91
CA ASN A 12 3.27 -1.51 -8.56
C ASN A 12 4.46 -1.26 -9.50
N ASP A 13 4.77 0.01 -9.75
CA ASP A 13 6.04 0.41 -10.37
C ASP A 13 7.16 0.33 -9.33
N ASP A 14 8.30 -0.27 -9.69
CA ASP A 14 9.42 -0.52 -8.77
C ASP A 14 9.98 0.78 -8.16
N GLU A 15 10.23 1.79 -9.00
CA GLU A 15 10.80 3.08 -8.59
C GLU A 15 9.83 3.84 -7.67
N ILE A 16 8.53 3.85 -8.01
CA ILE A 16 7.52 4.50 -7.16
C ILE A 16 7.34 3.74 -5.84
N SER A 17 7.46 2.42 -5.86
CA SER A 17 7.42 1.59 -4.65
C SER A 17 8.57 1.93 -3.72
N ASP A 18 9.80 2.01 -4.24
CA ASP A 18 10.97 2.36 -3.43
C ASP A 18 10.81 3.74 -2.76
N HIS A 19 10.37 4.75 -3.50
CA HIS A 19 10.10 6.07 -2.92
C HIS A 19 9.01 6.05 -1.86
N TYR A 20 7.94 5.27 -2.06
CA TYR A 20 6.89 5.12 -1.06
C TYR A 20 7.45 4.49 0.21
N MET A 21 8.20 3.39 0.06
CA MET A 21 8.76 2.63 1.17
C MET A 21 9.81 3.43 1.95
N ASP A 22 10.63 4.23 1.27
CA ASP A 22 11.60 5.15 1.90
C ASP A 22 10.89 6.24 2.72
N ALA A 23 9.78 6.78 2.21
CA ALA A 23 8.97 7.74 2.96
C ALA A 23 8.29 7.10 4.17
N ALA A 24 7.76 5.88 4.01
CA ALA A 24 7.16 5.13 5.09
C ALA A 24 8.17 4.81 6.20
N GLU A 25 9.40 4.42 5.82
CA GLU A 25 10.49 4.10 6.74
C GLU A 25 10.82 5.26 7.68
N LYS A 26 10.77 6.50 7.19
CA LYS A 26 10.99 7.71 8.02
C LYS A 26 9.92 7.91 9.09
N ILE A 27 8.74 7.32 8.91
CA ILE A 27 7.60 7.42 9.85
C ILE A 27 7.57 6.23 10.80
N VAL A 28 7.67 5.01 10.27
CA VAL A 28 7.53 3.78 11.08
C VAL A 28 8.85 3.20 11.58
N GLY A 29 9.98 3.67 11.05
CA GLY A 29 11.32 3.16 11.34
C GLY A 29 11.67 1.89 10.54
N GLU A 30 12.95 1.72 10.23
CA GLU A 30 13.51 0.61 9.42
C GLU A 30 13.02 -0.78 9.86
N LYS A 31 12.96 -1.03 11.18
CA LYS A 31 12.54 -2.33 11.74
C LYS A 31 11.09 -2.71 11.45
N ASN A 32 10.26 -1.74 11.06
CA ASN A 32 8.82 -1.94 10.80
C ASN A 32 8.51 -1.92 9.29
N ILE A 33 9.51 -2.09 8.44
CA ILE A 33 9.37 -2.14 6.98
C ILE A 33 9.57 -3.57 6.48
N ASN A 34 8.69 -4.01 5.58
CA ASN A 34 8.87 -5.22 4.77
C ASN A 34 8.75 -4.87 3.29
N ARG A 35 9.89 -4.87 2.56
CA ARG A 35 9.92 -4.64 1.11
C ARG A 35 9.70 -5.91 0.28
N ASN A 36 9.68 -7.08 0.92
CA ASN A 36 9.61 -8.39 0.27
C ASN A 36 8.27 -9.09 0.55
N GLN A 37 7.19 -8.32 0.63
CA GLN A 37 5.85 -8.89 0.82
C GLN A 37 5.47 -9.74 -0.39
N LEU A 38 5.07 -11.00 -0.14
CA LEU A 38 4.61 -11.88 -1.20
C LEU A 38 3.30 -11.36 -1.81
N PRO A 39 3.08 -11.56 -3.13
CA PRO A 39 1.82 -11.21 -3.77
C PRO A 39 0.61 -11.84 -3.07
N SER A 40 -0.48 -11.07 -2.97
CA SER A 40 -1.77 -11.54 -2.46
C SER A 40 -2.59 -12.17 -3.57
N THR A 41 -3.51 -13.08 -3.22
CA THR A 41 -4.48 -13.67 -4.15
C THR A 41 -5.75 -12.83 -4.32
N GLY A 42 -5.91 -11.76 -3.52
CA GLY A 42 -7.04 -10.82 -3.66
C GLY A 42 -6.90 -9.90 -4.87
N SER A 43 -8.02 -9.54 -5.49
CA SER A 43 -8.10 -8.49 -6.51
C SER A 43 -8.32 -7.12 -5.87
N GLU A 44 -7.82 -6.07 -6.51
CA GLU A 44 -7.97 -4.67 -6.08
C GLU A 44 -8.14 -3.78 -7.32
N ASP A 45 -9.15 -2.91 -7.33
CA ASP A 45 -9.51 -2.11 -8.51
C ASP A 45 -8.55 -0.94 -8.75
N PHE A 46 -7.71 -0.60 -7.76
CA PHE A 46 -6.58 0.30 -7.93
C PHE A 46 -5.61 -0.17 -9.05
N ALA A 47 -5.65 -1.46 -9.43
CA ALA A 47 -4.96 -1.98 -10.61
C ALA A 47 -5.28 -1.18 -11.89
N ASP A 48 -6.52 -0.72 -12.03
CA ASP A 48 -6.98 0.06 -13.19
C ASP A 48 -6.34 1.45 -13.20
N MET A 49 -6.17 2.08 -12.03
CA MET A 49 -5.47 3.36 -11.91
C MET A 49 -4.00 3.23 -12.32
N LEU A 50 -3.37 2.11 -11.95
CA LEU A 50 -1.97 1.82 -12.28
C LEU A 50 -1.74 1.56 -13.78
N GLN A 51 -2.79 1.30 -14.57
CA GLN A 51 -2.67 1.25 -16.03
C GLN A 51 -2.45 2.63 -16.67
N HIS A 52 -2.78 3.71 -15.95
CA HIS A 52 -2.75 5.07 -16.49
C HIS A 52 -1.57 5.88 -15.98
N VAL A 53 -1.11 5.64 -14.75
CA VAL A 53 -0.01 6.39 -14.14
C VAL A 53 0.83 5.46 -13.28
N LYS A 54 2.16 5.64 -13.31
CA LYS A 54 3.08 4.95 -12.39
C LYS A 54 2.67 5.22 -10.94
N GLY A 55 2.47 4.15 -10.17
CA GLY A 55 1.98 4.24 -8.80
C GLY A 55 2.43 3.05 -7.96
N ALA A 56 2.16 3.15 -6.66
CA ALA A 56 2.38 2.10 -5.69
C ALA A 56 1.19 2.01 -4.73
N TYR A 57 0.77 0.78 -4.45
CA TYR A 57 -0.19 0.41 -3.43
C TYR A 57 0.53 -0.44 -2.38
N CYS A 58 0.50 0.02 -1.13
CA CYS A 58 1.22 -0.61 -0.03
C CYS A 58 0.28 -0.90 1.13
N PHE A 59 0.54 -1.99 1.86
CA PHE A 59 -0.19 -2.31 3.09
C PHE A 59 0.42 -1.61 4.29
N ILE A 60 -0.44 -1.13 5.20
CA ILE A 60 -0.04 -0.74 6.54
C ILE A 60 -0.74 -1.65 7.55
N SER A 61 0.05 -2.38 8.32
CA SER A 61 -0.46 -3.31 9.32
C SER A 61 -0.81 -2.58 10.61
N HIS A 62 -1.84 -3.04 11.31
CA HIS A 62 -2.26 -2.51 12.61
C HIS A 62 -2.36 -3.65 13.63
N SER A 63 -2.69 -3.33 14.89
CA SER A 63 -2.88 -4.41 15.89
C SER A 63 -4.12 -5.23 15.58
N GLY A 64 -3.98 -6.56 15.57
CA GLY A 64 -5.04 -7.48 15.15
C GLY A 64 -4.48 -8.62 14.32
N LYS A 65 -5.15 -9.77 14.33
CA LYS A 65 -4.71 -10.96 13.57
C LYS A 65 -5.79 -11.53 12.65
N ALA A 66 -7.02 -11.07 12.79
CA ALA A 66 -8.10 -11.48 11.90
C ALA A 66 -7.87 -10.86 10.51
N PRO A 67 -8.00 -11.64 9.42
CA PRO A 67 -7.83 -11.12 8.07
C PRO A 67 -8.99 -10.21 7.68
N LEU A 68 -8.79 -9.43 6.61
CA LEU A 68 -9.88 -8.73 5.92
C LEU A 68 -11.03 -9.71 5.59
N HIS A 69 -12.27 -9.23 5.63
CA HIS A 69 -13.51 -10.01 5.49
C HIS A 69 -13.85 -11.00 6.62
N SER A 70 -13.02 -11.14 7.66
CA SER A 70 -13.41 -11.90 8.85
C SER A 70 -14.46 -11.14 9.68
N PRO A 71 -15.48 -11.82 10.25
CA PRO A 71 -16.40 -11.19 11.20
C PRO A 71 -15.72 -10.77 12.52
N HIS A 72 -14.49 -11.25 12.75
CA HIS A 72 -13.66 -10.86 13.90
C HIS A 72 -12.67 -9.74 13.56
N PHE A 73 -12.73 -9.17 12.35
CA PHE A 73 -11.88 -8.05 11.99
C PHE A 73 -12.23 -6.82 12.85
N THR A 74 -11.20 -6.20 13.42
CA THR A 74 -11.32 -4.97 14.21
C THR A 74 -10.25 -4.01 13.74
N LEU A 75 -10.61 -2.78 13.41
CA LEU A 75 -9.64 -1.75 13.06
C LEU A 75 -9.03 -1.13 14.33
N ASP A 76 -7.71 -1.16 14.44
CA ASP A 76 -7.00 -0.41 15.48
C ASP A 76 -6.87 1.05 15.07
N MET A 77 -7.60 1.92 15.76
CA MET A 77 -7.68 3.34 15.45
C MET A 77 -6.33 4.07 15.60
N ASN A 78 -5.38 3.51 16.35
CA ASN A 78 -4.05 4.10 16.48
C ASN A 78 -3.26 4.06 15.16
N ILE A 79 -3.67 3.23 14.18
CA ILE A 79 -3.01 3.19 12.87
C ILE A 79 -3.34 4.40 11.99
N LEU A 80 -4.49 5.04 12.21
CA LEU A 80 -4.95 6.14 11.36
C LEU A 80 -3.96 7.31 11.28
N PRO A 81 -3.45 7.87 12.39
CA PRO A 81 -2.44 8.92 12.31
C PRO A 81 -1.15 8.44 11.64
N ILE A 82 -0.75 7.18 11.82
CA ILE A 82 0.47 6.63 11.21
C ILE A 82 0.31 6.56 9.68
N GLY A 83 -0.79 5.96 9.20
CA GLY A 83 -1.07 5.86 7.77
C GLY A 83 -1.18 7.23 7.09
N ALA A 84 -1.84 8.19 7.76
CA ALA A 84 -1.92 9.57 7.28
C ALA A 84 -0.52 10.22 7.20
N SER A 85 0.32 10.03 8.21
CA SER A 85 1.71 10.54 8.20
C SER A 85 2.56 9.92 7.10
N VAL A 86 2.40 8.63 6.79
CA VAL A 86 3.10 7.99 5.66
C VAL A 86 2.70 8.66 4.33
N LEU A 87 1.40 8.82 4.06
CA LEU A 87 0.93 9.48 2.84
C LEU A 87 1.40 10.93 2.76
N ALA A 88 1.31 11.68 3.87
CA ALA A 88 1.83 13.05 3.94
C ALA A 88 3.33 13.08 3.63
N LYS A 89 4.11 12.13 4.16
CA LYS A 89 5.54 12.07 3.93
C LYS A 89 5.90 11.77 2.47
N VAL A 90 5.15 10.88 1.82
CA VAL A 90 5.30 10.62 0.37
C VAL A 90 5.09 11.90 -0.43
N VAL A 91 4.07 12.69 -0.09
CA VAL A 91 3.78 13.97 -0.75
C VAL A 91 4.90 14.99 -0.49
N GLU A 92 5.34 15.15 0.76
CA GLU A 92 6.42 16.08 1.13
C GLU A 92 7.75 15.79 0.43
N ASP A 93 8.10 14.51 0.27
CA ASP A 93 9.38 14.11 -0.31
C ASP A 93 9.37 14.15 -1.84
N ARG A 94 8.20 14.01 -2.48
CA ARG A 94 8.08 13.96 -3.95
C ARG A 94 7.60 15.25 -4.59
N LEU A 95 6.88 16.12 -3.88
CA LEU A 95 6.47 17.41 -4.42
C LEU A 95 7.56 18.46 -4.18
N ILE A 96 7.88 19.21 -5.23
CA ILE A 96 8.77 20.36 -5.14
C ILE A 96 8.12 21.40 -4.23
N LYS A 97 8.85 21.82 -3.18
CA LYS A 97 8.44 22.95 -2.36
C LYS A 97 8.59 24.22 -3.20
N SER A 98 7.47 24.86 -3.51
CA SER A 98 7.39 26.19 -4.13
C SER A 98 7.92 27.28 -3.21
#